data_AF-A0A3M5KT83-F1
#
_entry.id   AF-A0A3M5KT83-F1
#
_cell.length_a   1.000
_cell.length_b   1.000
_cell.length_c   1.000
_cell.angle_alpha   90.00
_cell.angle_beta   90.00
_cell.angle_gamma   90.00
#
_symmetry.space_group_name_H-M   'P 1'
#
loop_
_entity.id
_entity.type
_entity.pdbx_description
1 polymer ?
#
loop_
_entity_poly.entity_id
_entity_poly.type
_entity_poly.pdbx_seq_one_letter_code
_entity_poly.pdbx_strand_id
1 'polypeptide(L)'
;MQSLAIWLGNSVDDLQTLLDEDPNSSGSTDPSHSQLAKDHAQHPLHVLAATLARKAVLQAGQAVLGQWHGKEGAEHPVQVATQFFTHPMDCDWQDSIVREWAEANPEQVERATLKSELDQSRIQLQRSAQKDLQRFSQDGSDFLDVFFESVSLADLWARITGK
;
A
#
# COMPACT_ATOMS: atom_id res chain seq x y z
N MET A 1 -18.96 7.01 -8.08
CA MET A 1 -18.42 7.54 -6.79
C MET A 1 -17.52 6.52 -6.08
N GLN A 2 -17.96 5.28 -5.79
CA GLN A 2 -17.07 4.24 -5.23
C GLN A 2 -15.81 3.98 -6.08
N SER A 3 -15.94 3.94 -7.40
CA SER A 3 -14.81 3.72 -8.32
C SER A 3 -13.78 4.86 -8.29
N LEU A 4 -14.24 6.11 -8.11
CA LEU A 4 -13.39 7.30 -8.00
C LEU A 4 -12.66 7.35 -6.65
N ALA A 5 -13.32 6.95 -5.55
CA ALA A 5 -12.70 6.90 -4.23
C ALA A 5 -11.65 5.79 -4.13
N ILE A 6 -11.93 4.62 -4.71
CA ILE A 6 -10.96 3.51 -4.82
C ILE A 6 -9.78 3.92 -5.71
N TRP A 7 -10.06 4.59 -6.84
CA TRP A 7 -9.01 5.06 -7.74
C TRP A 7 -8.16 6.17 -7.10
N LEU A 8 -8.77 7.20 -6.49
CA LEU A 8 -8.04 8.23 -5.73
C LEU A 8 -7.20 7.61 -4.61
N GLY A 9 -7.74 6.65 -3.87
CA GLY A 9 -6.99 5.95 -2.82
C GLY A 9 -5.76 5.21 -3.37
N ASN A 10 -5.87 4.58 -4.53
CA ASN A 10 -4.77 3.86 -5.17
C ASN A 10 -3.76 4.80 -5.85
N SER A 11 -4.19 5.94 -6.39
CA SER A 11 -3.33 6.88 -7.13
C SER A 11 -2.56 7.87 -6.23
N VAL A 12 -2.95 8.04 -4.97
CA VAL A 12 -2.29 8.96 -4.04
C VAL A 12 -0.84 8.54 -3.77
N ASP A 13 -0.57 7.24 -3.65
CA ASP A 13 0.79 6.73 -3.40
C ASP A 13 1.72 6.96 -4.61
N ASP A 14 1.19 6.71 -5.81
CA ASP A 14 1.89 6.90 -7.07
C ASP A 14 2.23 8.38 -7.33
N LEU A 15 1.30 9.28 -7.00
CA LEU A 15 1.51 10.73 -7.11
C LEU A 15 2.50 11.25 -6.06
N GLN A 16 2.51 10.69 -4.85
CA GLN A 16 3.52 11.00 -3.83
C GLN A 16 4.92 10.62 -4.32
N THR A 17 5.08 9.44 -4.95
CA THR A 17 6.38 8.98 -5.49
C THR A 17 6.86 9.82 -6.69
N LEU A 18 5.94 10.42 -7.45
CA LEU A 18 6.25 11.31 -8.58
C LEU A 18 6.67 12.73 -8.11
N LEU A 19 6.08 13.20 -7.01
CA LEU A 19 6.22 14.58 -6.52
C LEU A 19 7.26 14.73 -5.40
N ASP A 20 7.62 13.65 -4.71
CA ASP A 20 8.54 13.64 -3.58
C ASP A 20 9.94 13.11 -3.97
N GLU A 21 10.96 13.47 -3.18
CA GLU A 21 12.36 13.08 -3.43
C GLU A 21 12.58 11.57 -3.25
N ASP A 22 13.56 11.00 -3.97
CA ASP A 22 13.96 9.60 -3.77
C ASP A 22 14.62 9.44 -2.39
N PRO A 23 13.98 8.76 -1.42
CA PRO A 23 14.50 8.67 -0.07
C PRO A 23 15.70 7.73 0.04
N ASN A 24 16.00 6.93 -1.01
CA ASN A 24 17.25 6.19 -1.11
C ASN A 24 18.44 7.09 -1.48
N SER A 25 18.20 8.37 -1.79
CA SER A 25 19.22 9.34 -2.18
C SER A 25 19.38 10.52 -1.20
N SER A 26 18.30 10.90 -0.50
CA SER A 26 18.31 12.06 0.40
C SER A 26 18.58 11.70 1.87
N GLY A 27 18.49 10.42 2.26
CA GLY A 27 18.72 9.98 3.65
C GLY A 27 17.75 10.61 4.65
N SER A 28 16.62 11.15 4.18
CA SER A 28 15.61 11.76 5.04
C SER A 28 14.94 10.70 5.90
N THR A 29 14.89 10.95 7.21
CA THR A 29 14.11 10.15 8.17
C THR A 29 12.68 10.66 8.32
N ASP A 30 12.30 11.66 7.53
CA ASP A 30 10.95 12.22 7.55
C ASP A 30 10.02 11.23 6.84
N PRO A 31 9.12 10.54 7.55
CA PRO A 31 8.36 9.44 6.98
C PRO A 31 7.27 10.02 6.07
N SER A 32 7.55 10.24 4.79
CA SER A 32 6.50 10.45 3.78
C SER A 32 5.81 9.12 3.47
N HIS A 33 5.12 8.54 4.46
CA HIS A 33 4.09 7.51 4.35
C HIS A 33 4.26 6.32 3.36
N SER A 34 5.45 5.93 2.93
CA SER A 34 5.68 4.73 2.12
C SER A 34 7.10 4.28 2.45
N GLN A 35 7.37 3.02 2.86
CA GLN A 35 8.13 2.18 1.94
C GLN A 35 8.24 0.69 2.27
N LEU A 36 7.56 0.17 3.28
CA LEU A 36 7.54 -1.30 3.49
C LEU A 36 6.15 -1.92 3.32
N ALA A 37 5.09 -1.14 3.53
CA ALA A 37 3.70 -1.60 3.44
C ALA A 37 3.05 -1.34 2.07
N LYS A 38 3.73 -0.59 1.19
CA LYS A 38 3.23 -0.17 -0.14
C LYS A 38 4.08 -0.70 -1.29
N ASP A 39 4.91 -1.70 -1.01
CA ASP A 39 5.57 -2.47 -2.06
C ASP A 39 4.52 -3.04 -3.00
N HIS A 40 4.57 -2.61 -4.26
CA HIS A 40 3.76 -3.18 -5.34
C HIS A 40 3.83 -4.71 -5.26
N ALA A 41 2.75 -5.42 -5.62
CA ALA A 41 2.66 -6.88 -5.48
C ALA A 41 3.78 -7.69 -6.18
N GLN A 42 4.63 -7.01 -6.96
CA GLN A 42 5.77 -7.57 -7.69
C GLN A 42 7.11 -7.40 -6.96
N HIS A 43 7.15 -6.65 -5.85
CA HIS A 43 8.36 -6.46 -5.06
C HIS A 43 8.82 -7.80 -4.46
N PRO A 44 10.12 -8.13 -4.50
CA PRO A 44 10.63 -9.41 -4.02
C PRO A 44 10.26 -9.73 -2.55
N LEU A 45 10.08 -8.69 -1.72
CA LEU A 45 9.77 -8.84 -0.29
C LEU A 45 8.26 -8.74 0.03
N HIS A 46 7.39 -8.53 -0.95
CA HIS A 46 5.96 -8.29 -0.73
C HIS A 46 5.29 -9.40 0.10
N VAL A 47 5.56 -10.66 -0.24
CA VAL A 47 4.99 -11.84 0.46
C VAL A 47 5.52 -11.95 1.90
N LEU A 48 6.80 -11.63 2.11
CA LEU A 48 7.38 -11.60 3.46
C LEU A 48 6.72 -10.52 4.31
N ALA A 49 6.59 -9.30 3.78
CA ALA A 49 5.93 -8.18 4.47
C ALA A 49 4.48 -8.54 4.84
N ALA A 50 3.71 -9.10 3.90
CA ALA A 50 2.35 -9.56 4.16
C ALA A 50 2.28 -10.65 5.24
N THR A 51 3.28 -11.54 5.30
CA THR A 51 3.35 -12.62 6.29
C THR A 51 3.61 -12.07 7.70
N LEU A 52 4.55 -11.14 7.83
CA LEU A 52 4.84 -10.44 9.08
C LEU A 52 3.63 -9.62 9.56
N ALA A 53 2.99 -8.88 8.66
CA ALA A 53 1.79 -8.10 8.95
C ALA A 53 0.63 -8.99 9.43
N ARG A 54 0.40 -10.15 8.79
CA ARG A 54 -0.62 -11.10 9.21
C ARG A 54 -0.40 -11.61 10.64
N LYS A 55 0.85 -11.88 11.03
CA LYS A 55 1.17 -12.29 12.41
C LYS A 55 0.86 -11.18 13.41
N ALA A 56 1.27 -9.95 13.10
CA ALA A 56 1.02 -8.79 13.96
C ALA A 56 -0.48 -8.54 14.15
N VAL A 57 -1.24 -8.51 13.05
CA VAL A 57 -2.70 -8.31 13.06
C VAL A 57 -3.41 -9.43 13.82
N LEU A 58 -2.98 -10.68 13.64
CA LEU A 58 -3.55 -11.82 14.36
C LEU A 58 -3.36 -11.67 15.88
N GLN A 59 -2.14 -11.37 16.33
CA GLN A 59 -1.86 -11.26 17.77
C GLN A 59 -2.55 -10.06 18.40
N ALA A 60 -2.53 -8.89 17.75
CA ALA A 60 -3.28 -7.72 18.21
C ALA A 60 -4.80 -7.99 18.24
N GLY A 61 -5.34 -8.64 17.21
CA GLY A 61 -6.75 -9.02 17.13
C GLY A 61 -7.17 -10.00 18.21
N GLN A 62 -6.32 -10.99 18.53
CA GLN A 62 -6.54 -11.92 19.64
C GLN A 62 -6.59 -11.20 21.00
N ALA A 63 -5.72 -10.21 21.22
CA ALA A 63 -5.75 -9.40 22.43
C ALA A 63 -7.03 -8.56 22.54
N VAL A 64 -7.44 -7.90 21.44
CA VAL A 64 -8.70 -7.14 21.39
C VAL A 64 -9.90 -8.03 21.70
N LEU A 65 -9.98 -9.19 21.05
CA LEU A 65 -11.06 -10.16 21.27
C LEU A 65 -11.08 -10.68 22.71
N GLY A 66 -9.90 -10.94 23.29
CA GLY A 66 -9.76 -11.36 24.69
C GLY A 66 -10.30 -10.32 25.66
N GLN A 67 -9.98 -9.04 25.46
CA GLN A 67 -10.51 -7.95 26.27
C GLN A 67 -12.02 -7.80 26.11
N TRP A 68 -12.55 -7.86 24.89
CA TRP A 68 -14.00 -7.75 24.65
C TRP A 68 -14.81 -8.86 25.32
N HIS A 69 -14.26 -10.06 25.42
CA HIS A 69 -14.92 -11.18 26.11
C HIS A 69 -14.62 -11.23 27.61
N GLY A 70 -13.88 -10.28 28.16
CA GLY A 70 -13.52 -10.28 29.59
C GLY A 70 -12.70 -11.51 29.98
N LYS A 71 -11.89 -12.06 29.07
CA LYS A 71 -11.06 -13.23 29.34
C LYS A 71 -10.05 -12.89 30.44
N GLU A 72 -10.04 -13.70 31.50
CA GLU A 72 -9.08 -13.55 32.59
C GLU A 72 -7.65 -13.70 32.06
N GLY A 73 -6.77 -12.74 32.42
CA GLY A 73 -5.39 -12.69 31.94
C GLY A 73 -5.22 -12.28 30.46
N ALA A 74 -6.25 -11.71 29.81
CA ALA A 74 -6.08 -11.15 28.47
C ALA A 74 -5.03 -10.02 28.48
N GLU A 75 -4.08 -10.09 27.55
CA GLU A 75 -3.08 -9.04 27.36
C GLU A 75 -3.74 -7.73 26.91
N HIS A 76 -3.13 -6.60 27.26
CA HIS A 76 -3.64 -5.30 26.86
C HIS A 76 -3.33 -5.06 25.36
N PRO A 77 -4.33 -4.79 24.49
CA PRO A 77 -4.13 -4.73 23.04
C PRO A 77 -3.07 -3.72 22.60
N VAL A 78 -2.99 -2.57 23.29
CA VAL A 78 -1.95 -1.57 23.01
C VAL A 78 -0.55 -2.11 23.30
N GLN A 79 -0.37 -2.87 24.39
CA GLN A 79 0.94 -3.43 24.74
C GLN A 79 1.40 -4.44 23.69
N VAL A 80 0.48 -5.29 23.24
CA VAL A 80 0.72 -6.24 22.14
C VAL A 80 1.07 -5.50 20.85
N ALA A 81 0.26 -4.49 20.47
CA ALA A 81 0.51 -3.72 19.25
C ALA A 81 1.87 -3.01 19.26
N THR A 82 2.28 -2.42 20.40
CA THR A 82 3.55 -1.70 20.52
C THR A 82 4.78 -2.57 20.29
N GLN A 83 4.70 -3.88 20.56
CA GLN A 83 5.80 -4.82 20.27
C GLN A 83 6.12 -4.90 18.76
N PHE A 84 5.13 -4.66 17.91
CA PHE A 84 5.30 -4.65 16.45
C PHE A 84 5.76 -3.29 15.89
N PHE A 85 5.67 -2.23 16.69
CA PHE A 85 6.20 -0.90 16.34
C PHE A 85 7.61 -0.68 16.93
N THR A 86 8.40 -1.76 16.98
CA THR A 86 9.78 -1.76 17.49
C THR A 86 10.74 -1.97 16.33
N HIS A 87 11.91 -1.33 16.38
CA HIS A 87 12.93 -1.51 15.33
C HIS A 87 13.38 -2.99 15.30
N PRO A 88 13.53 -3.63 14.12
CA PRO A 88 13.86 -5.06 14.03
C PRO A 88 15.19 -5.48 14.69
N MET A 89 16.10 -4.55 14.97
CA MET A 89 17.32 -4.85 15.74
C MET A 89 17.08 -4.97 17.25
N ASP A 90 15.96 -4.45 17.75
CA ASP A 90 15.62 -4.40 19.18
C ASP A 90 14.57 -5.45 19.56
N CYS A 91 14.19 -6.34 18.64
CA CYS A 91 13.24 -7.42 18.85
C CYS A 91 13.54 -8.63 17.95
N ASP A 92 13.00 -9.80 18.29
CA ASP A 92 13.36 -11.08 17.66
C ASP A 92 12.14 -11.86 17.12
N TRP A 93 10.92 -11.34 17.29
CA TRP A 93 9.68 -12.07 16.97
C TRP A 93 9.57 -12.43 15.48
N GLN A 94 10.21 -11.66 14.61
CA GLN A 94 10.26 -11.82 13.16
C GLN A 94 11.33 -12.80 12.69
N ASP A 95 12.36 -13.09 13.50
CA ASP A 95 13.61 -13.69 13.03
C ASP A 95 13.42 -15.06 12.40
N SER A 96 12.63 -15.93 13.04
CA SER A 96 12.37 -17.27 12.51
C SER A 96 11.60 -17.21 11.19
N ILE A 97 10.62 -16.30 11.08
CA ILE A 97 9.79 -16.12 9.88
C ILE A 97 10.64 -15.61 8.72
N VAL A 98 11.48 -14.61 8.98
CA VAL A 98 12.39 -14.05 7.98
C VAL A 98 13.41 -15.09 7.53
N ARG A 99 13.98 -15.86 8.47
CA ARG A 99 14.94 -16.92 8.16
C ARG A 99 14.32 -18.02 7.30
N GLU A 100 13.21 -18.59 7.74
CA GLU A 100 12.49 -19.66 7.01
C GLU A 100 12.06 -19.18 5.62
N TRP A 101 11.56 -17.94 5.51
CA TRP A 101 11.21 -17.36 4.22
C TRP A 101 12.44 -17.18 3.32
N ALA A 102 13.55 -16.67 3.84
CA ALA A 102 14.76 -16.43 3.06
C ALA A 102 15.36 -17.75 2.55
N GLU A 103 15.40 -18.79 3.37
CA GLU A 103 15.84 -20.13 3.00
C GLU A 103 14.98 -20.73 1.88
N ALA A 104 13.66 -20.48 1.91
CA ALA A 104 12.74 -20.95 0.88
C ALA A 104 12.71 -20.08 -0.40
N ASN A 105 13.24 -18.86 -0.36
CA ASN A 105 13.14 -17.88 -1.46
C ASN A 105 14.50 -17.23 -1.82
N PRO A 106 15.57 -18.02 -2.08
CA PRO A 106 16.91 -17.47 -2.32
C PRO A 106 16.97 -16.49 -3.51
N GLU A 107 16.22 -16.74 -4.58
CA GLU A 107 16.15 -15.85 -5.74
C GLU A 107 15.52 -14.49 -5.39
N GLN A 108 14.52 -14.45 -4.50
CA GLN A 108 13.90 -13.20 -4.08
C GLN A 108 14.83 -12.40 -3.17
N VAL A 109 15.63 -13.09 -2.34
CA VAL A 109 16.68 -12.45 -1.54
C VAL A 109 17.72 -11.81 -2.46
N GLU A 110 18.20 -12.53 -3.47
CA GLU A 110 19.14 -11.99 -4.46
C GLU A 110 18.55 -10.77 -5.16
N ARG A 111 17.32 -10.87 -5.68
CA ARG A 111 16.62 -9.75 -6.33
C ARG A 111 16.44 -8.55 -5.41
N ALA A 112 16.14 -8.75 -4.13
CA ALA A 112 16.03 -7.69 -3.14
C ALA A 112 17.34 -6.94 -2.91
N THR A 113 18.51 -7.54 -3.21
CA THR A 113 19.81 -6.86 -3.12
C THR A 113 20.16 -6.01 -4.34
N LEU A 114 19.46 -6.19 -5.46
CA LEU A 114 19.77 -5.52 -6.72
C LEU A 114 19.09 -4.16 -6.80
N LYS A 115 19.88 -3.08 -6.76
CA LYS A 115 19.38 -1.71 -6.99
C LYS A 115 18.62 -1.57 -8.32
N SER A 116 19.02 -2.31 -9.35
CA SER A 116 18.34 -2.31 -10.65
C SER A 116 16.89 -2.81 -10.59
N GLU A 117 16.56 -3.73 -9.67
CA GLU A 117 15.19 -4.21 -9.49
C GLU A 117 14.31 -3.13 -8.85
N LEU A 118 14.87 -2.38 -7.89
CA LEU A 118 14.21 -1.21 -7.31
C LEU A 118 14.00 -0.11 -8.37
N ASP A 119 15.03 0.18 -9.16
CA ASP A 119 14.95 1.17 -10.24
C ASP A 119 13.92 0.76 -11.31
N GLN A 120 13.86 -0.51 -11.69
CA GLN A 120 12.86 -1.02 -12.63
C GLN A 120 11.44 -0.94 -12.07
N SER A 121 11.25 -1.32 -10.80
CA SER A 121 9.96 -1.22 -10.11
C SER A 121 9.48 0.24 -10.06
N ARG A 122 10.39 1.18 -9.76
CA ARG A 122 10.11 2.63 -9.81
C ARG A 122 9.70 3.10 -11.20
N ILE A 123 10.43 2.70 -12.24
CA ILE A 123 10.10 3.06 -13.63
C ILE A 123 8.72 2.51 -14.02
N GLN A 124 8.40 1.28 -13.63
CA GLN A 124 7.09 0.68 -13.89
C GLN A 124 5.97 1.42 -13.18
N LEU A 125 6.14 1.73 -11.89
CA LEU A 125 5.19 2.55 -11.12
C LEU A 125 4.99 3.92 -11.76
N GLN A 126 6.07 4.62 -12.10
CA GLN A 126 5.98 5.93 -12.76
C GLN A 126 5.21 5.86 -14.09
N ARG A 127 5.43 4.81 -14.89
CA ARG A 127 4.71 4.60 -16.16
C ARG A 127 3.23 4.29 -15.93
N SER A 128 2.90 3.48 -14.93
CA SER A 128 1.51 3.18 -14.56
C SER A 128 0.80 4.44 -14.08
N ALA A 129 1.42 5.18 -13.16
CA ALA A 129 0.94 6.47 -12.66
C ALA A 129 0.69 7.47 -13.80
N GLN A 130 1.61 7.59 -14.75
CA GLN A 130 1.46 8.47 -15.90
C GLN A 130 0.29 8.06 -16.80
N LYS A 131 0.12 6.75 -17.05
CA LYS A 131 -1.03 6.23 -17.83
C LYS A 131 -2.35 6.47 -17.12
N ASP A 132 -2.39 6.26 -15.81
CA ASP A 132 -3.58 6.48 -15.00
C ASP A 132 -3.93 7.96 -14.94
N LEU A 133 -2.94 8.85 -14.84
CA LEU A 133 -3.16 10.29 -14.91
C LEU A 133 -3.66 10.74 -16.29
N GLN A 134 -3.12 10.19 -17.38
CA GLN A 134 -3.62 10.44 -18.73
C GLN A 134 -5.07 9.99 -18.89
N ARG A 135 -5.38 8.79 -18.40
CA ARG A 135 -6.73 8.26 -18.38
C ARG A 135 -7.67 9.13 -17.55
N PHE A 136 -7.24 9.59 -16.38
CA PHE A 136 -8.01 10.53 -15.57
C PHE A 136 -8.29 11.84 -16.30
N SER A 137 -7.29 12.40 -17.00
CA SER A 137 -7.48 13.61 -17.79
C SER A 137 -8.49 13.41 -18.91
N GLN A 138 -8.48 12.24 -19.57
CA GLN A 138 -9.42 11.89 -20.64
C GLN A 138 -10.82 11.62 -20.09
N ASP A 139 -10.96 10.73 -19.10
CA ASP A 139 -12.25 10.42 -18.46
C ASP A 139 -12.86 11.68 -17.81
N GLY A 140 -12.02 12.58 -17.28
CA GLY A 140 -12.42 13.86 -16.70
C GLY A 140 -12.87 14.88 -17.76
N SER A 141 -12.16 14.99 -18.89
CA SER A 141 -12.61 15.84 -20.00
C SER A 141 -13.92 15.33 -20.59
N ASP A 142 -14.02 14.02 -20.81
CA ASP A 142 -15.23 13.40 -21.36
C ASP A 142 -16.43 13.60 -20.43
N PHE A 143 -16.23 13.50 -19.11
CA PHE A 143 -17.28 13.82 -18.14
C PHE A 143 -17.69 15.30 -18.20
N LEU A 144 -16.74 16.22 -18.25
CA LEU A 144 -17.04 17.66 -18.29
C LEU A 144 -17.75 18.04 -19.59
N ASP A 145 -17.35 17.46 -20.72
CA ASP A 145 -18.01 17.66 -22.01
C ASP A 145 -19.46 17.14 -21.95
N VAL A 146 -19.68 15.92 -21.45
CA VAL A 146 -21.03 15.37 -21.24
C VAL A 146 -21.85 16.24 -20.28
N PHE A 147 -21.24 16.80 -19.25
CA PHE A 147 -21.89 17.69 -18.29
C PHE A 147 -22.31 19.02 -18.94
N PHE A 148 -21.40 19.69 -19.65
CA PHE A 148 -21.69 20.98 -20.30
C PHE A 148 -22.62 20.85 -21.51
N GLU A 149 -22.65 19.69 -22.18
CA GLU A 149 -23.60 19.39 -23.25
C GLU A 149 -24.98 18.94 -22.74
N SER A 150 -25.10 18.60 -21.45
CA SER A 150 -26.37 18.18 -20.89
C SER A 150 -27.32 19.36 -20.66
N VAL A 151 -28.57 19.19 -21.06
CA VAL A 151 -29.59 20.25 -20.94
C VAL A 151 -30.34 20.20 -19.60
N SER A 152 -30.21 19.10 -18.86
CA SER A 152 -30.79 18.91 -17.52
C SER A 152 -30.12 17.75 -16.77
N LEU A 153 -30.34 17.66 -15.46
CA LEU A 153 -29.83 16.56 -14.63
C LEU A 153 -30.36 15.17 -15.05
N ALA A 154 -31.57 15.10 -15.60
CA ALA A 154 -32.14 13.84 -16.09
C ALA A 154 -31.46 13.39 -17.40
N ASP A 155 -31.17 14.33 -18.29
CA ASP A 155 -30.41 14.10 -19.54
C ASP A 155 -28.95 13.71 -19.24
N LEU A 156 -28.32 14.39 -18.27
CA LEU A 156 -27.00 14.01 -17.76
C LEU A 156 -26.97 12.57 -17.23
N TRP A 157 -27.96 12.19 -16.43
CA TRP A 157 -28.06 10.84 -15.88
C TRP A 157 -28.24 9.79 -16.98
N ALA A 158 -29.09 10.07 -17.98
CA ALA A 158 -29.30 9.19 -19.12
C ALA A 158 -28.01 9.00 -19.94
N ARG A 159 -27.27 10.08 -20.20
CA ARG A 159 -26.00 10.07 -20.94
C ARG A 159 -24.88 9.34 -20.20
N ILE A 160 -24.77 9.51 -18.88
CA ILE A 160 -23.75 8.83 -18.07
C ILE A 160 -24.05 7.34 -17.89
N THR A 161 -25.33 6.97 -17.78
CA THR A 161 -25.73 5.58 -17.46
C THR A 161 -26.19 4.75 -18.66
N GLY A 162 -26.33 5.38 -19.84
CA GLY A 162 -26.82 4.75 -21.06
C GLY A 162 -28.27 4.28 -20.98
N LYS A 163 -29.08 4.88 -20.09
CA LYS A 163 -30.46 4.48 -19.79
C LYS A 163 -31.46 5.59 -20.05
#